data_AF-A0A227J9V5-F1
#
_entry.id   AF-A0A227J9V5-F1
#
_cell.length_a   1.000
_cell.length_b   1.000
_cell.length_c   1.000
_cell.angle_alpha   90.00
_cell.angle_beta   90.00
_cell.angle_gamma   90.00
#
_symmetry.space_group_name_H-M   'P 1'
#
loop_
_entity.id
_entity.type
_entity.pdbx_description
1 polymer ?
#
loop_
_entity_poly.entity_id
_entity_poly.type
_entity_poly.pdbx_seq_one_letter_code
_entity_poly.pdbx_strand_id
1 'polypeptide(L)'
;MNRIFRNVASVTLPLLFSFNAVANVDAKPLTVKDDAPQTYVVVKGDTLWDISAMYLDSPWLWPRLWQVNPDIDNPHLIYPGDKLSLVWINGQPVLSLKPVKKLSPKARITEKKAVPTVAEGLV
;
A
#
# COMPACT_ATOMS: atom_id res chain seq x y z
N MET A 1 46.21 -50.47 38.85
CA MET A 1 45.98 -49.92 40.20
C MET A 1 45.23 -48.60 40.07
N ASN A 2 43.96 -48.62 40.49
CA ASN A 2 43.09 -47.54 41.01
C ASN A 2 42.78 -46.23 40.22
N ARG A 3 41.57 -46.26 39.63
CA ARG A 3 40.49 -45.25 39.45
C ARG A 3 40.61 -43.92 40.21
N ILE A 4 40.15 -42.81 39.59
CA ILE A 4 39.12 -41.86 40.10
C ILE A 4 38.56 -41.04 38.91
N PHE A 5 37.23 -40.94 38.84
CA PHE A 5 36.41 -40.22 37.86
C PHE A 5 36.37 -38.71 38.12
N ARG A 6 36.23 -37.88 37.07
CA ARG A 6 35.56 -36.57 37.18
C ARG A 6 34.97 -36.10 35.84
N ASN A 7 33.64 -36.03 35.79
CA ASN A 7 32.84 -35.49 34.69
C ASN A 7 32.92 -33.96 34.64
N VAL A 8 33.03 -33.37 33.44
CA VAL A 8 32.59 -32.00 33.12
C VAL A 8 32.16 -32.00 31.63
N ALA A 9 30.87 -32.18 31.37
CA ALA A 9 29.89 -31.12 31.10
C ALA A 9 30.07 -30.47 29.71
N SER A 10 29.34 -31.01 28.72
CA SER A 10 29.12 -30.43 27.41
C SER A 10 28.41 -29.06 27.53
N VAL A 11 28.98 -28.02 26.93
CA VAL A 11 28.32 -26.71 26.82
C VAL A 11 27.88 -26.53 25.37
N THR A 12 26.59 -26.76 25.11
CA THR A 12 25.91 -26.33 23.89
C THR A 12 25.36 -24.93 24.11
N LEU A 13 25.81 -23.96 23.32
CA LEU A 13 25.35 -22.58 23.33
C LEU A 13 24.27 -22.39 22.25
N PRO A 14 22.97 -22.26 22.56
CA PRO A 14 22.00 -21.89 21.55
C PRO A 14 22.01 -20.37 21.39
N LEU A 15 22.53 -19.90 20.26
CA LEU A 15 22.49 -18.50 19.85
C LEU A 15 21.07 -18.15 19.35
N LEU A 16 20.13 -17.91 20.27
CA LEU A 16 18.81 -17.38 19.94
C LEU A 16 18.88 -15.85 19.86
N PHE A 17 19.21 -15.31 18.68
CA PHE A 17 18.98 -13.90 18.37
C PHE A 17 17.48 -13.69 18.11
N SER A 18 16.70 -13.52 19.18
CA SER A 18 15.33 -13.01 19.07
C SER A 18 15.38 -11.51 18.85
N PHE A 19 15.30 -11.07 17.59
CA PHE A 19 15.19 -9.64 17.24
C PHE A 19 13.76 -9.16 17.54
N ASN A 20 13.53 -8.70 18.78
CA ASN A 20 12.28 -8.03 19.13
C ASN A 20 12.39 -6.56 18.69
N ALA A 21 11.85 -6.23 17.52
CA ALA A 21 11.70 -4.84 17.10
C ALA A 21 10.46 -4.22 17.77
N VAL A 22 10.65 -3.56 18.92
CA VAL A 22 9.63 -2.67 19.48
C VAL A 22 9.71 -1.35 18.73
N ALA A 23 8.75 -1.09 17.84
CA ALA A 23 8.58 0.20 17.22
C ALA A 23 7.92 1.16 18.23
N ASN A 24 8.71 2.04 18.84
CA ASN A 24 8.16 3.18 19.59
C ASN A 24 7.43 4.10 18.60
N VAL A 25 6.12 4.25 18.78
CA VAL A 25 5.30 5.20 18.02
C VAL A 25 5.48 6.58 18.64
N ASP A 26 6.66 7.18 18.47
CA ASP A 26 6.96 8.52 19.00
C ASP A 26 5.92 9.52 18.51
N ALA A 27 5.14 10.13 19.40
CA ALA A 27 4.05 11.07 19.09
C ALA A 27 4.51 12.42 18.50
N LYS A 28 5.73 12.49 17.93
CA LYS A 28 6.25 13.69 17.28
C LYS A 28 5.38 14.02 16.05
N PRO A 29 4.97 15.30 15.88
CA PRO A 29 4.27 15.71 14.66
C PRO A 29 5.14 15.41 13.44
N LEU A 30 4.51 14.85 12.40
CA LEU A 30 5.18 14.66 11.12
C LEU A 30 5.53 16.03 10.53
N THR A 31 6.80 16.20 10.17
CA THR A 31 7.27 17.38 9.44
C THR A 31 7.23 17.06 7.95
N VAL A 32 6.49 17.84 7.19
CA VAL A 32 6.48 17.79 5.71
C VAL A 32 7.49 18.81 5.21
N LYS A 33 8.18 18.47 4.13
CA LYS A 33 9.09 19.39 3.45
C LYS A 33 8.31 20.54 2.79
N ASP A 34 8.91 21.72 2.76
CA ASP A 34 8.28 22.92 2.16
C ASP A 34 8.15 22.81 0.62
N ASP A 35 8.98 21.98 -0.02
CA ASP A 35 8.97 21.73 -1.46
C ASP A 35 8.04 20.58 -1.88
N ALA A 36 7.34 19.95 -0.93
CA ALA A 36 6.53 18.79 -1.21
C ALA A 36 5.29 19.14 -2.07
N PRO A 37 5.01 18.38 -3.15
CA PRO A 37 3.90 18.68 -4.04
C PRO A 37 2.56 18.33 -3.39
N GLN A 38 1.57 19.23 -3.45
CA GLN A 38 0.24 18.96 -2.88
C GLN A 38 -0.46 17.73 -3.49
N THR A 39 -0.13 17.37 -4.73
CA THR A 39 -0.69 16.21 -5.42
C THR A 39 0.39 15.53 -6.24
N TYR A 40 0.41 14.20 -6.20
CA TYR A 40 1.31 13.36 -6.98
C TYR A 40 0.51 12.32 -7.75
N VAL A 41 0.94 12.02 -8.97
CA VAL A 41 0.37 10.93 -9.78
C VAL A 41 1.38 9.81 -9.81
N VAL A 42 0.99 8.65 -9.30
CA VAL A 42 1.84 7.47 -9.22
C VAL A 42 2.24 7.04 -10.63
N VAL A 43 3.53 6.83 -10.85
CA VAL A 43 4.08 6.28 -12.10
C VAL A 43 4.53 4.84 -11.89
N LYS A 44 4.74 4.13 -13.00
CA LYS A 44 5.18 2.74 -12.95
C LYS A 44 6.58 2.65 -12.32
N GLY A 45 6.67 1.91 -11.22
CA GLY A 45 7.92 1.69 -10.48
C GLY A 45 7.98 2.41 -9.14
N ASP A 46 7.05 3.34 -8.87
CA ASP A 46 7.00 4.01 -7.58
C ASP A 46 6.55 3.08 -6.47
N THR A 47 7.10 3.31 -5.29
CA THR A 47 6.63 2.70 -4.05
C THR A 47 6.13 3.79 -3.10
N LEU A 48 5.26 3.42 -2.15
CA LEU A 48 4.86 4.36 -1.09
C LEU A 48 6.04 4.90 -0.31
N TRP A 49 7.10 4.11 -0.16
CA TRP A 49 8.31 4.51 0.52
C TRP A 49 9.04 5.62 -0.25
N ASP A 50 9.26 5.42 -1.56
CA ASP A 50 9.89 6.42 -2.44
C ASP A 50 9.07 7.70 -2.49
N ILE A 51 7.75 7.56 -2.61
CA ILE A 51 6.84 8.71 -2.63
C ILE A 51 6.91 9.44 -1.29
N SER A 52 6.86 8.73 -0.17
CA SER A 52 6.93 9.35 1.16
C SER A 52 8.27 10.04 1.42
N ALA A 53 9.37 9.58 0.81
CA ALA A 53 10.66 10.27 0.86
C ALA A 53 10.63 11.66 0.20
N MET A 54 9.70 11.90 -0.75
CA MET A 54 9.48 13.23 -1.33
C MET A 54 8.73 14.16 -0.37
N TYR A 55 7.87 13.61 0.48
CA TYR A 55 7.06 14.40 1.41
C TYR A 55 7.72 14.63 2.77
N LEU A 56 8.51 13.67 3.23
CA LEU A 56 9.09 13.63 4.58
C LEU A 56 10.62 13.67 4.50
N ASP A 57 11.26 14.28 5.50
CA ASP A 57 12.70 14.12 5.72
C ASP A 57 13.07 12.69 6.13
N SER A 58 12.10 12.01 6.73
CA SER A 58 12.25 10.71 7.36
C SER A 58 11.32 9.70 6.70
N PRO A 59 11.75 9.00 5.63
CA PRO A 59 10.89 8.12 4.83
C PRO A 59 10.34 6.94 5.64
N TRP A 60 11.00 6.50 6.72
CA TRP A 60 10.51 5.45 7.61
C TRP A 60 9.19 5.79 8.32
N LEU A 61 8.80 7.06 8.37
CA LEU A 61 7.53 7.51 8.93
C LEU A 61 6.36 7.41 7.95
N TRP A 62 6.58 6.85 6.75
CA TRP A 62 5.53 6.60 5.76
C TRP A 62 4.28 5.90 6.32
N PRO A 63 4.33 4.94 7.28
CA PRO A 63 3.12 4.29 7.80
C PRO A 63 2.23 5.27 8.55
N ARG A 64 2.83 6.30 9.18
CA ARG A 64 2.07 7.36 9.85
C ARG A 64 1.46 8.33 8.84
N LEU A 65 2.18 8.63 7.76
CA LEU A 65 1.67 9.50 6.70
C LEU A 65 0.48 8.86 5.96
N TRP A 66 0.42 7.52 5.87
CA TRP A 66 -0.57 6.77 5.09
C TRP A 66 -1.89 6.44 5.82
N GLN A 67 -2.02 6.72 7.12
CA GLN A 67 -3.06 6.15 8.00
C GLN A 67 -4.53 6.30 7.56
N VAL A 68 -4.84 7.22 6.65
CA VAL A 68 -6.23 7.54 6.24
C VAL A 68 -6.72 6.71 5.05
N ASN A 69 -5.94 5.74 4.58
CA ASN A 69 -6.40 4.79 3.56
C ASN A 69 -6.64 3.39 4.16
N PRO A 70 -7.57 3.24 5.14
CA PRO A 70 -7.83 1.95 5.79
C PRO A 70 -8.45 0.93 4.83
N ASP A 71 -9.07 1.38 3.73
CA ASP A 71 -9.62 0.50 2.69
C ASP A 71 -8.52 -0.24 1.90
N ILE A 72 -7.25 0.10 2.15
CA ILE A 72 -6.09 -0.51 1.51
C ILE A 72 -5.29 -1.26 2.57
N ASP A 73 -5.65 -2.52 2.75
CA ASP A 73 -4.98 -3.44 3.67
C ASP A 73 -3.50 -3.67 3.31
N ASN A 74 -3.18 -3.60 2.01
CA ASN A 74 -1.81 -3.74 1.52
C ASN A 74 -1.31 -2.41 0.92
N PRO A 75 -0.41 -1.69 1.62
CA PRO A 75 0.13 -0.40 1.18
C PRO A 75 0.86 -0.47 -0.18
N HIS A 76 1.27 -1.65 -0.64
CA HIS A 76 1.87 -1.81 -1.97
C HIS A 76 0.85 -1.76 -3.12
N LEU A 77 -0.46 -1.69 -2.84
CA LEU A 77 -1.52 -1.64 -3.86
C LEU A 77 -1.75 -0.22 -4.43
N ILE A 78 -0.70 0.58 -4.54
CA ILE A 78 -0.75 1.80 -5.34
C ILE A 78 -0.49 1.46 -6.81
N TYR A 79 -1.30 2.00 -7.71
CA TYR A 79 -1.20 1.68 -9.13
C TYR A 79 -0.81 2.89 -9.96
N PRO A 80 -0.11 2.68 -11.09
CA PRO A 80 0.17 3.77 -12.02
C PRO A 80 -1.10 4.47 -12.48
N GLY A 81 -1.09 5.79 -12.36
CA GLY A 81 -2.24 6.66 -12.63
C GLY A 81 -3.02 7.06 -11.39
N ASP A 82 -2.83 6.39 -10.25
CA ASP A 82 -3.47 6.82 -9.00
C ASP A 82 -3.00 8.21 -8.57
N LYS A 83 -3.92 8.96 -7.98
CA LYS A 83 -3.66 10.32 -7.51
C LYS A 83 -3.57 10.34 -6.00
N LEU A 84 -2.40 10.72 -5.51
CA LEU A 84 -2.09 10.96 -4.11
C LEU A 84 -2.21 12.45 -3.83
N SER A 85 -2.85 12.80 -2.71
CA SER A 85 -3.02 14.19 -2.29
C SER A 85 -2.61 14.33 -0.84
N LEU A 86 -1.76 15.32 -0.56
CA LEU A 86 -1.41 15.68 0.80
C LEU A 86 -2.55 16.51 1.40
N VAL A 87 -3.14 16.00 2.48
CA VAL A 87 -4.23 16.63 3.22
C VAL A 87 -3.85 16.80 4.67
N TRP A 88 -4.36 17.84 5.31
CA TRP A 88 -4.15 18.09 6.74
C TRP A 88 -5.42 17.72 7.50
N ILE A 89 -5.32 16.71 8.37
CA ILE A 89 -6.43 16.23 9.20
C ILE A 89 -6.01 16.38 10.65
N ASN A 90 -6.79 17.14 11.43
CA ASN A 90 -6.49 17.43 12.85
C ASN A 90 -5.07 18.00 13.08
N GLY A 91 -4.58 18.82 12.14
CA GLY A 91 -3.24 19.40 12.21
C GLY A 91 -2.10 18.41 11.93
N GLN A 92 -2.40 17.21 11.42
CA GLN A 92 -1.41 16.23 10.98
C GLN A 92 -1.43 16.08 9.46
N PRO A 93 -0.26 15.98 8.81
CA PRO A 93 -0.18 15.73 7.38
C PRO A 93 -0.47 14.26 7.11
N VAL A 94 -1.29 14.01 6.08
CA VAL A 94 -1.73 12.68 5.69
C VAL A 94 -1.75 12.61 4.17
N LEU A 95 -1.27 11.50 3.61
CA LEU A 95 -1.38 11.19 2.20
C LEU A 95 -2.67 10.42 1.92
N SER A 96 -3.60 11.04 1.19
CA SER A 96 -4.87 10.43 0.79
C SER A 96 -4.79 9.93 -0.65
N LEU A 97 -5.20 8.69 -0.88
CA LEU A 97 -5.32 8.10 -2.21
C LEU A 97 -6.72 8.31 -2.77
N LYS A 98 -6.78 8.83 -4.00
CA LYS A 98 -7.99 8.80 -4.82
C LYS A 98 -7.79 7.81 -5.96
N PRO A 99 -8.32 6.58 -5.83
CA PRO A 99 -8.16 5.56 -6.86
C PRO A 99 -8.83 6.02 -8.16
N VAL A 100 -8.15 5.78 -9.28
CA VAL A 100 -8.74 6.11 -10.59
C VAL A 100 -9.86 5.12 -10.91
N LYS A 101 -11.10 5.60 -10.93
CA LYS A 101 -12.24 4.82 -11.41
C LYS A 101 -12.18 4.73 -12.93
N LYS A 102 -11.64 3.63 -13.47
CA LYS A 102 -11.71 3.32 -14.90
C LYS A 102 -13.17 3.07 -15.31
N LEU A 103 -13.73 3.98 -16.09
CA LEU A 103 -15.02 3.77 -16.76
C LEU A 103 -14.76 3.02 -18.06
N SER A 104 -15.08 1.73 -18.10
CA SER A 104 -15.07 0.95 -19.33
C SER A 104 -16.44 1.05 -20.02
N PRO A 105 -16.48 1.11 -21.37
CA PRO A 105 -17.73 1.13 -22.10
C PRO A 105 -18.46 -0.20 -21.89
N LYS A 106 -19.68 -0.14 -21.34
CA LYS A 106 -20.58 -1.30 -21.34
C LYS A 106 -21.28 -1.37 -22.69
N ALA A 107 -20.86 -2.29 -23.55
CA ALA A 107 -21.61 -2.61 -24.76
C ALA A 107 -22.97 -3.18 -24.35
N ARG A 108 -24.06 -2.47 -24.68
CA ARG A 108 -25.41 -3.01 -24.52
C ARG A 108 -25.66 -3.98 -25.67
N ILE A 109 -25.46 -5.27 -25.43
CA ILE A 109 -25.85 -6.30 -26.39
C ILE A 109 -27.37 -6.44 -26.30
N THR A 110 -28.08 -5.97 -27.32
CA THR A 110 -29.50 -6.23 -27.52
C THR A 110 -29.61 -7.29 -28.61
N GLU A 111 -30.16 -8.45 -28.28
CA GLU A 111 -30.49 -9.46 -29.29
C GLU A 111 -31.57 -8.87 -30.21
N LYS A 112 -31.19 -8.58 -31.45
CA LYS A 112 -32.11 -8.07 -32.46
C LYS A 112 -33.01 -9.23 -32.90
N LYS A 113 -34.25 -9.27 -32.40
CA LYS A 113 -35.25 -10.24 -32.85
C LYS A 113 -35.40 -10.13 -34.37
N ALA A 114 -35.39 -11.27 -35.07
CA ALA A 114 -35.59 -11.29 -36.51
C ALA A 114 -36.89 -10.56 -36.86
N VAL A 115 -36.80 -9.60 -37.78
CA VAL A 115 -37.99 -8.99 -38.38
C VAL A 115 -38.70 -10.07 -39.18
N PRO A 116 -40.03 -10.25 -39.02
CA PRO A 116 -40.76 -11.24 -39.79
C PRO A 116 -40.65 -10.93 -41.28
N THR A 117 -40.45 -11.97 -42.10
CA THR A 117 -40.52 -11.87 -43.56
C THR A 117 -41.91 -11.34 -43.94
N VAL A 118 -41.94 -10.27 -44.73
CA VAL A 118 -43.16 -9.65 -45.26
C VAL A 118 -44.06 -10.74 -45.83
N ALA A 119 -45.30 -10.83 -45.35
CA ALA A 119 -46.24 -11.87 -45.74
C ALA A 119 -46.45 -11.87 -47.27
N GLU A 120 -46.23 -13.03 -47.89
CA GLU A 120 -46.75 -13.38 -49.21
C GLU A 120 -48.27 -13.30 -49.19
N GLY A 121 -48.80 -12.17 -49.65
CA GLY A 121 -50.23 -11.88 -49.64
C GLY A 121 -50.68 -10.99 -50.79
N LEU A 122 -50.03 -11.08 -51.96
CA LEU A 122 -50.46 -10.43 -53.20
C LEU A 122 -50.10 -11.30 -54.41
N VAL A 123 -50.94 -12.29 -54.71
CA VAL A 123 -51.27 -12.77 -56.07
C VAL A 123 -52.61 -13.47 -56.04
#